data_AF-A0A1Q8QJT6-F1
#
_entry.id   AF-A0A1Q8QJT6-F1
#
_cell.length_a   1.000
_cell.length_b   1.000
_cell.length_c   1.000
_cell.angle_alpha   90.00
_cell.angle_beta   90.00
_cell.angle_gamma   90.00
#
_symmetry.space_group_name_H-M   'P 1'
#
loop_
_entity.id
_entity.type
_entity.pdbx_description
1 polymer ?
#
loop_
_entity_poly.entity_id
_entity_poly.type
_entity_poly.pdbx_seq_one_letter_code
_entity_poly.pdbx_strand_id
1 'polypeptide(L)'
;MVITPAEAVSYEDAILAAIAKENRLIENDRGLAEYIHDETLNKKVYSLYPSVEIVDGELWGVMTAGLKESLSGEETAELLDFVTGQNSDGYGEGLEQRPIKTPDGEIYVSFWNHENYSLKLEQEMKNSSPDLGFGGQVMG
;
A
#
# COMPACT_ATOMS: atom_id res chain seq x y z
N MET A 1 1.73 -21.67 -7.15
CA MET A 1 3.10 -21.23 -7.46
C MET A 1 3.20 -19.79 -6.99
N VAL A 2 4.25 -19.43 -6.25
CA VAL A 2 4.48 -18.02 -5.90
C VAL A 2 5.11 -17.36 -7.12
N ILE A 3 4.54 -16.25 -7.57
CA ILE A 3 5.10 -15.42 -8.66
C ILE A 3 5.92 -14.28 -8.06
N THR A 4 6.90 -13.81 -8.80
CA THR A 4 7.75 -12.67 -8.41
C THR A 4 7.00 -11.35 -8.57
N PRO A 5 7.44 -10.27 -7.89
CA PRO A 5 6.88 -8.93 -8.10
C PRO A 5 6.92 -8.46 -9.56
N ALA A 6 7.96 -8.85 -10.32
CA ALA A 6 8.07 -8.54 -11.75
C ALA A 6 7.04 -9.31 -12.60
N GLU A 7 6.77 -10.57 -12.28
CA GLU A 7 5.72 -11.35 -12.95
C GLU A 7 4.32 -10.82 -12.60
N ALA A 8 4.13 -10.36 -11.36
CA ALA A 8 2.87 -9.80 -10.86
C ALA A 8 2.41 -8.54 -11.63
N VAL A 9 3.33 -7.83 -12.28
CA VAL A 9 3.02 -6.68 -13.16
C VAL A 9 1.98 -7.03 -14.23
N SER A 10 2.00 -8.25 -14.77
CA SER A 10 1.02 -8.69 -15.78
C SER A 10 -0.42 -8.75 -15.26
N TYR A 11 -0.59 -8.67 -13.94
CA TYR A 11 -1.88 -8.75 -13.24
C TYR A 11 -2.26 -7.45 -12.52
N GLU A 12 -1.52 -6.36 -12.75
CA GLU A 12 -1.75 -5.05 -12.10
C GLU A 12 -3.23 -4.64 -12.14
N ASP A 13 -3.86 -4.62 -13.32
CA ASP A 13 -5.26 -4.22 -13.47
C ASP A 13 -6.22 -5.08 -12.63
N ALA A 14 -5.97 -6.39 -12.57
CA ALA A 14 -6.80 -7.31 -11.81
C ALA A 14 -6.62 -7.12 -10.30
N ILE A 15 -5.39 -6.84 -9.86
CA ILE A 15 -5.04 -6.55 -8.47
C ILE A 15 -5.62 -5.21 -8.04
N LEU A 16 -5.47 -4.15 -8.85
CA LEU A 16 -6.09 -2.85 -8.62
C LEU A 16 -7.62 -2.96 -8.52
N ALA A 17 -8.27 -3.73 -9.39
CA ALA A 17 -9.70 -3.95 -9.33
C ALA A 17 -10.13 -4.67 -8.03
N ALA A 18 -9.34 -5.64 -7.57
CA ALA A 18 -9.59 -6.33 -6.30
C ALA A 18 -9.43 -5.41 -5.10
N ILE A 19 -8.36 -4.61 -5.05
CA ILE A 19 -8.13 -3.60 -4.01
C ILE A 19 -9.26 -2.55 -4.04
N ALA A 20 -9.65 -2.06 -5.21
CA ALA A 20 -10.75 -1.10 -5.32
C ALA A 20 -12.07 -1.69 -4.82
N LYS A 21 -12.32 -2.99 -5.02
CA LYS A 21 -13.48 -3.67 -4.46
C LYS A 21 -13.40 -3.76 -2.94
N GLU A 22 -12.24 -4.10 -2.40
CA GLU A 22 -12.03 -4.20 -0.95
C GLU A 22 -12.17 -2.82 -0.27
N ASN A 23 -11.57 -1.78 -0.86
CA ASN A 23 -11.69 -0.40 -0.39
C ASN A 23 -13.14 0.08 -0.34
N ARG A 24 -14.02 -0.38 -1.24
CA ARG A 24 -15.46 -0.06 -1.22
C ARG A 24 -16.23 -0.74 -0.09
N LEU A 25 -15.69 -1.78 0.54
CA LEU A 25 -16.30 -2.41 1.72
C LEU A 25 -16.05 -1.59 2.98
N ILE A 26 -15.12 -0.63 2.93
CA ILE A 26 -14.88 0.31 4.01
C ILE A 26 -15.94 1.42 3.89
N GLU A 27 -17.02 1.30 4.66
CA GLU A 27 -18.17 2.22 4.63
C GLU A 27 -17.89 3.56 5.34
N ASN A 28 -16.77 4.21 5.04
CA ASN A 28 -16.41 5.54 5.53
C ASN A 28 -15.47 6.28 4.56
N ASP A 29 -15.37 7.61 4.71
CA ASP A 29 -14.56 8.47 3.84
C ASP A 29 -13.07 8.54 4.24
N ARG A 30 -12.68 7.84 5.31
CA ARG A 30 -11.33 7.84 5.89
C ARG A 30 -10.53 6.57 5.55
N GLY A 31 -11.17 5.57 4.96
CA GLY A 31 -10.54 4.28 4.67
C GLY A 31 -10.05 3.61 5.95
N LEU A 32 -8.82 3.10 5.91
CA LEU A 32 -8.19 2.45 7.06
C LEU A 32 -7.85 3.42 8.19
N ALA A 33 -7.83 4.74 7.94
CA ALA A 33 -7.55 5.75 8.96
C ALA A 33 -8.66 5.85 10.02
N GLU A 34 -9.82 5.23 9.81
CA GLU A 34 -10.88 5.09 10.81
C GLU A 34 -10.46 4.18 11.97
N TYR A 35 -9.55 3.24 11.72
CA TYR A 35 -9.09 2.26 12.73
C TYR A 35 -7.83 2.73 13.49
N ILE A 36 -7.36 3.95 13.24
CA ILE A 36 -6.27 4.55 14.01
C ILE A 36 -6.83 5.00 15.36
N HIS A 37 -6.41 4.34 16.44
CA HIS A 37 -6.86 4.61 17.81
C HIS A 37 -6.00 5.62 18.57
N ASP A 38 -4.77 5.89 18.13
CA ASP A 38 -3.99 7.00 18.70
C ASP A 38 -4.65 8.33 18.35
N GLU A 39 -5.01 9.11 19.36
CA GLU A 39 -5.76 10.35 19.15
C GLU A 39 -4.97 11.42 18.41
N THR A 40 -3.65 11.46 18.59
CA THR A 40 -2.77 12.44 17.96
C THR A 40 -2.66 12.14 16.48
N LEU A 41 -2.37 10.88 16.15
CA LEU A 41 -2.26 10.40 14.79
C LEU A 41 -3.62 10.48 14.07
N ASN A 42 -4.72 10.09 14.71
CA ASN A 42 -6.07 10.13 14.13
C ASN A 42 -6.50 11.56 13.72
N LYS A 43 -6.06 12.58 14.48
CA LYS A 43 -6.35 13.99 14.15
C LYS A 43 -5.62 14.46 12.90
N LYS A 44 -4.39 13.97 12.68
CA LYS A 44 -3.52 14.38 11.56
C LYS A 44 -3.72 13.53 10.31
N VAL A 45 -3.92 12.23 10.44
CA VAL A 45 -4.20 11.33 9.32
C VAL A 45 -5.70 11.37 9.03
N TYR A 46 -6.07 11.97 7.90
CA TYR A 46 -7.47 12.02 7.45
C TYR A 46 -7.89 10.73 6.79
N SER A 47 -7.10 10.23 5.83
CA SER A 47 -7.42 9.04 5.06
C SER A 47 -6.22 8.12 4.90
N LEU A 48 -6.50 6.83 4.72
CA LEU A 48 -5.48 5.84 4.46
C LEU A 48 -6.04 4.76 3.53
N TYR A 49 -5.49 4.66 2.32
CA TYR A 49 -5.97 3.73 1.29
C TYR A 49 -4.84 2.90 0.68
N PRO A 50 -4.99 1.57 0.65
CA PRO A 50 -4.07 0.68 -0.04
C PRO A 50 -4.30 0.70 -1.56
N SER A 51 -3.22 0.48 -2.31
CA SER A 51 -3.16 0.35 -3.77
C SER A 51 -1.92 -0.49 -4.16
N VAL A 52 -1.68 -0.63 -5.46
CA VAL A 52 -0.40 -1.09 -6.02
C VAL A 52 0.08 -0.14 -7.11
N GLU A 53 1.38 -0.09 -7.34
CA GLU A 53 2.03 0.67 -8.42
C GLU A 53 3.24 -0.10 -8.95
N ILE A 54 3.61 0.13 -10.22
CA ILE A 54 4.82 -0.42 -10.80
C ILE A 54 6.00 0.53 -10.53
N VAL A 55 7.04 0.02 -9.86
CA VAL A 55 8.29 0.73 -9.61
C VAL A 55 9.44 -0.14 -10.09
N ASP A 56 10.29 0.39 -10.98
CA ASP A 56 11.45 -0.29 -11.56
C ASP A 56 11.14 -1.69 -12.17
N GLY A 57 9.94 -1.84 -12.74
CA GLY A 57 9.48 -3.08 -13.39
C GLY A 57 8.96 -4.15 -12.43
N GLU A 58 8.80 -3.82 -11.16
CA GLU A 58 8.21 -4.67 -10.12
C GLU A 58 6.89 -4.06 -9.62
N LEU A 59 5.92 -4.91 -9.26
CA LEU A 59 4.69 -4.45 -8.64
C LEU A 59 4.89 -4.28 -7.12
N TRP A 60 4.63 -3.07 -6.63
CA TRP A 60 4.75 -2.70 -5.22
C TRP A 60 3.38 -2.43 -4.60
N GLY A 61 3.21 -2.84 -3.35
CA GLY A 61 2.10 -2.37 -2.53
C GLY A 61 2.33 -0.93 -2.08
N VAL A 62 1.30 -0.10 -2.22
CA VAL A 62 1.35 1.32 -1.86
C VAL A 62 0.28 1.61 -0.83
N MET A 63 0.63 2.39 0.19
CA MET A 63 -0.33 2.94 1.13
C MET A 63 -0.32 4.46 1.04
N THR A 64 -1.44 5.04 0.60
CA THR A 64 -1.57 6.49 0.44
C THR A 64 -2.23 7.09 1.67
N ALA A 65 -1.50 7.95 2.39
CA ALA A 65 -1.99 8.68 3.54
C ALA A 65 -2.40 10.11 3.15
N GLY A 66 -3.66 10.47 3.39
CA GLY A 66 -4.12 11.85 3.32
C GLY A 66 -3.87 12.54 4.65
N LEU A 67 -2.93 13.49 4.70
CA LEU A 67 -2.58 14.20 5.93
C LEU A 67 -3.24 15.58 5.99
N LYS A 68 -3.76 15.95 7.17
CA LYS A 68 -4.19 17.30 7.50
C LYS A 68 -3.02 18.19 7.93
N GLU A 69 -2.02 17.57 8.55
CA GLU A 69 -0.80 18.21 9.06
C GLU A 69 0.38 17.26 8.88
N SER A 70 1.59 17.80 8.81
CA SER A 70 2.80 16.99 8.77
C SER A 70 2.96 16.15 10.03
N LEU A 71 3.42 14.92 9.84
CA LEU A 71 3.76 14.02 10.94
C LEU A 71 5.19 14.29 11.41
N SER A 72 5.41 14.17 12.72
CA SER A 72 6.75 14.06 13.30
C SER A 72 7.38 12.72 12.93
N GLY A 73 8.68 12.54 13.23
CA GLY A 73 9.34 11.25 13.02
C GLY A 73 8.71 10.11 13.85
N GLU A 74 8.28 10.41 15.06
CA GLU A 74 7.60 9.46 15.96
C GLU A 74 6.21 9.11 15.42
N GLU A 75 5.41 10.11 15.03
CA GLU A 75 4.09 9.90 14.44
C GLU A 75 4.16 9.17 13.09
N THR A 76 5.24 9.40 12.32
CA THR A 76 5.49 8.64 11.09
C THR A 76 5.74 7.18 11.40
N ALA A 77 6.61 6.88 12.38
CA ALA A 77 6.89 5.50 12.79
C ALA A 77 5.63 4.78 13.28
N GLU A 78 4.80 5.45 14.09
CA GLU A 78 3.50 4.90 14.54
C GLU A 78 2.56 4.61 13.37
N LEU A 79 2.51 5.47 12.35
CA LEU A 79 1.73 5.20 11.14
C LEU A 79 2.28 3.99 10.38
N LEU A 80 3.60 3.84 10.26
CA LEU A 80 4.21 2.69 9.58
C LEU A 80 3.93 1.39 10.33
N ASP A 81 3.94 1.41 11.67
CA ASP A 81 3.57 0.26 12.50
C ASP A 81 2.10 -0.12 12.30
N PHE A 82 1.20 0.87 12.25
CA PHE A 82 -0.21 0.66 11.94
C PHE A 82 -0.40 0.05 10.54
N VAL A 83 0.30 0.57 9.52
CA VAL A 83 0.24 0.02 8.15
C VAL A 83 0.79 -1.40 8.11
N THR A 84 1.88 -1.67 8.82
CA THR A 84 2.43 -3.02 8.94
C THR A 84 1.40 -3.97 9.52
N GLY A 85 0.71 -3.58 10.59
CA GLY A 85 -0.40 -4.34 11.17
C GLY A 85 -1.52 -4.62 10.17
N GLN A 86 -1.95 -3.60 9.42
CA GLN A 86 -2.98 -3.74 8.37
C GLN A 86 -2.55 -4.55 7.14
N ASN A 87 -1.24 -4.67 6.88
CA ASN A 87 -0.72 -5.48 5.79
C ASN A 87 -0.52 -6.94 6.22
N SER A 88 -0.09 -7.18 7.47
CA SER A 88 0.10 -8.51 8.02
C SER A 88 -1.20 -9.17 8.47
N ASP A 89 -2.13 -8.36 8.95
CA ASP A 89 -3.41 -8.74 9.51
C ASP A 89 -4.50 -7.75 9.03
N GLY A 90 -5.79 -8.02 9.27
CA GLY A 90 -6.87 -7.10 8.95
C GLY A 90 -7.10 -6.98 7.44
N TYR A 91 -6.69 -5.86 6.83
CA TYR A 91 -6.95 -5.62 5.40
C TYR A 91 -6.19 -6.61 4.51
N GLY A 92 -4.92 -6.87 4.83
CA GLY A 92 -4.08 -7.80 4.09
C GLY A 92 -4.66 -9.21 4.01
N GLU A 93 -5.19 -9.73 5.12
CA GLU A 93 -5.85 -11.06 5.14
C GLU A 93 -7.06 -11.11 4.20
N GLY A 94 -7.81 -10.02 4.11
CA GLY A 94 -8.98 -9.94 3.24
C GLY A 94 -8.64 -10.21 1.77
N LEU A 95 -7.51 -9.67 1.29
CA LEU A 95 -7.03 -9.91 -0.06
C LEU A 95 -6.33 -11.26 -0.23
N GLU A 96 -5.63 -11.73 0.80
CA GLU A 96 -4.95 -13.03 0.75
C GLU A 96 -5.95 -14.20 0.76
N GLN A 97 -7.11 -14.05 1.39
CA GLN A 97 -8.13 -15.11 1.45
C GLN A 97 -9.07 -15.12 0.23
N ARG A 98 -9.11 -14.04 -0.56
CA ARG A 98 -10.08 -13.86 -1.67
C ARG A 98 -9.38 -13.97 -3.03
N PRO A 99 -9.54 -15.10 -3.75
CA PRO A 99 -8.87 -15.27 -5.03
C PRO A 99 -9.36 -14.27 -6.07
N ILE A 100 -8.42 -13.70 -6.81
CA ILE A 100 -8.64 -12.92 -8.02
C ILE A 100 -8.65 -13.90 -9.20
N LYS A 101 -9.80 -14.02 -9.87
CA LYS A 101 -9.94 -14.91 -11.03
C LYS A 101 -9.36 -14.26 -12.27
N THR A 102 -8.44 -14.97 -12.92
CA THR A 102 -7.80 -14.59 -14.18
C THR A 102 -7.99 -15.70 -15.21
N PRO A 103 -7.78 -15.43 -16.52
CA PRO A 103 -7.76 -16.49 -17.53
C PRO A 103 -6.72 -17.59 -17.26
N ASP A 104 -5.64 -17.26 -16.56
CA ASP A 104 -4.51 -18.16 -16.28
C ASP A 104 -4.66 -18.93 -14.94
N GLY A 105 -5.72 -18.65 -14.17
CA GLY A 105 -5.97 -19.26 -12.87
C GLY A 105 -6.40 -18.25 -11.80
N GLU A 106 -6.13 -18.57 -10.54
CA GLU A 106 -6.45 -17.73 -9.39
C GLU A 106 -5.17 -17.12 -8.79
N ILE A 107 -5.24 -15.83 -8.45
CA ILE A 107 -4.16 -15.08 -7.81
C ILE A 107 -4.60 -14.70 -6.41
N TYR A 108 -3.68 -14.90 -5.46
CA TYR A 108 -3.83 -14.48 -4.07
C TYR A 108 -2.76 -13.44 -3.79
N VAL A 109 -3.16 -12.28 -3.27
CA VAL A 109 -2.26 -11.14 -3.04
C VAL A 109 -2.00 -11.04 -1.55
N SER A 110 -0.73 -11.06 -1.16
CA SER A 110 -0.31 -10.80 0.21
C SER A 110 0.61 -9.59 0.21
N PHE A 111 0.28 -8.59 1.03
CA PHE A 111 1.08 -7.36 1.20
C PHE A 111 2.20 -7.50 2.23
N TRP A 112 2.33 -8.68 2.84
CA TRP A 112 3.23 -8.90 3.95
C TRP A 112 3.93 -10.25 3.85
N ASN A 113 5.17 -10.30 4.32
CA ASN A 113 5.97 -11.52 4.35
C ASN A 113 6.84 -11.54 5.60
N HIS A 114 6.68 -12.58 6.44
CA HIS A 114 7.42 -12.71 7.69
C HIS A 114 8.96 -12.76 7.55
N GLU A 115 9.49 -13.19 6.39
CA GLU A 115 10.93 -13.28 6.14
C GLU A 115 11.49 -12.02 5.49
N ASN A 116 10.71 -11.32 4.66
CA ASN A 116 11.21 -10.22 3.83
C ASN A 116 10.14 -9.14 3.59
N TYR A 117 9.73 -8.48 4.66
CA TYR A 117 8.86 -7.30 4.61
C TYR A 117 9.67 -6.03 4.88
N SER A 118 9.50 -5.05 4.01
CA SER A 118 10.01 -3.69 4.25
C SER A 118 8.97 -2.69 3.80
N LEU A 119 8.72 -1.69 4.64
CA LEU A 119 7.94 -0.52 4.27
C LEU A 119 8.89 0.68 4.22
N LYS A 120 8.81 1.43 3.13
CA LYS A 120 9.67 2.59 2.89
C LYS A 120 8.80 3.77 2.50
N LEU A 121 9.20 4.96 2.93
CA LEU A 121 8.59 6.17 2.40
C LEU A 121 8.99 6.35 0.94
N GLU A 122 8.11 6.97 0.16
CA GLU A 122 8.35 7.23 -1.25
C GLU A 122 9.69 7.96 -1.48
N GLN A 123 10.06 8.90 -0.60
CA GLN A 123 11.31 9.64 -0.68
C GLN A 123 12.54 8.74 -0.54
N GLU A 124 12.46 7.69 0.29
CA GLU A 124 13.55 6.73 0.47
C GLU A 124 13.69 5.80 -0.75
N MET A 125 12.56 5.46 -1.38
CA MET A 125 12.55 4.71 -2.63
C MET A 125 13.20 5.53 -3.76
N LYS A 126 12.79 6.79 -3.94
CA LYS A 126 13.33 7.69 -4.96
C LYS A 126 14.82 8.00 -4.78
N ASN A 127 15.30 8.08 -3.54
CA ASN A 127 16.72 8.34 -3.24
C ASN A 127 17.61 7.09 -3.38
N SER A 128 17.02 5.90 -3.48
CA SER A 128 17.75 4.64 -3.66
C SER A 128 17.92 4.26 -5.14
N SER A 129 17.14 4.87 -6.03
CA SER A 129 17.32 4.75 -7.48
C SER A 129 18.53 5.61 -7.91
N PRO A 130 19.53 5.06 -8.64
CA PRO A 130 20.55 5.90 -9.23
C PRO A 130 19.88 6.86 -10.20
N ASP A 131 20.10 8.15 -9.96
CA ASP A 131 19.62 9.30 -10.71
C ASP A 131 19.75 9.09 -12.24
N LEU A 132 18.71 8.51 -12.85
CA LEU A 132 18.46 8.68 -14.28
C LEU A 132 17.76 10.02 -14.42
N GLY A 133 18.59 11.06 -14.42
CA GLY A 133 18.16 12.44 -14.45
C GLY A 133 17.12 12.70 -15.54
N PHE A 134 15.89 12.95 -15.11
CA PHE A 134 14.95 13.78 -15.84
C PHE A 134 14.29 14.72 -14.84
N GLY A 135 14.81 15.95 -14.82
CA GLY A 135 14.15 17.07 -14.17
C GLY A 135 12.77 17.28 -14.77
N GLY A 136 11.76 17.30 -13.90
CA GLY A 136 10.37 17.53 -14.29
C GLY A 136 9.51 17.70 -13.06
N GLN A 137 9.53 18.90 -12.49
CA GLN A 137 8.56 19.35 -11.51
C GLN A 137 7.18 19.36 -12.18
N VAL A 138 6.23 18.54 -11.72
CA VAL A 138 4.80 18.77 -11.98
C VAL A 138 4.00 18.57 -10.70
N MET A 139 3.50 19.70 -10.20
CA MET A 139 2.31 19.79 -9.37
C MET A 139 1.09 19.50 -10.27
N GLY A 140 0.17 18.68 -9.80
CA GLY A 140 -1.13 18.41 -10.43
C GLY A 140 -2.00 17.61 -9.48
#